data_AF-A0ABD7TMW0-F1
#
_entry.id   AF-A0ABD7TMW0-F1
#
_cell.length_a   1.000
_cell.length_b   1.000
_cell.length_c   1.000
_cell.angle_alpha   90.00
_cell.angle_beta   90.00
_cell.angle_gamma   90.00
#
_symmetry.space_group_name_H-M   'P 1'
#
loop_
_entity.id
_entity.type
_entity.pdbx_description
1 polymer ?
#
loop_
_entity_poly.entity_id
_entity_poly.type
_entity_poly.pdbx_seq_one_letter_code
_entity_poly.pdbx_strand_id
1 'polypeptide(L)'
;MMIEHFISNYLPATPTPCKHDVYFDTASVLRTAAASAEWTDGVHQAIQFLSKRVEISKHLYESYHENGTKASTNLLAGELQPLALTLLFKDFRRLADNRSTACAVKRLNAVLKLLDRLAAENKAVDPSLANLINNEAERFLTRFPHCDTPPSKTFANTQVPINGRTLPITVLFWEGPIARAYLATLKGMGLKPEKIIHLVSKNDLVSRKPIGRFLPGSLKLAYAQSRQKNSIHYWSTTLRKTESTLYNSIRNTVSDKLGFADKDIDEALALCDLSDYSPDVETLMIENLEDSALYERLLALSQTQLLFTGGGIVPKRLLEITTLKFIHIHPGHLPEVRGADCVLWSYLMKGRTSATCFYMAPGIDDGDVILANYLPSLSPNLKVTGIDVRTLYRATYAFLDPWVRSYVLRRALMETAGFTQVVAYPQVEDASVTYHFMHDQIKRTALNQLFAEA
;
A
#
# COMPACT_ATOMS: atom_id res chain seq x y z
N MET A 1 -27.52 18.02 15.81
CA MET A 1 -27.24 19.28 15.08
C MET A 1 -27.35 19.00 13.59
N MET A 2 -28.06 19.84 12.83
CA MET A 2 -28.22 19.63 11.38
C MET A 2 -26.93 20.03 10.66
N ILE A 3 -26.41 19.17 9.77
CA ILE A 3 -25.15 19.41 9.05
C ILE A 3 -25.20 20.70 8.21
N GLU A 4 -26.39 21.08 7.77
CA GLU A 4 -26.66 22.31 7.01
C GLU A 4 -26.31 23.58 7.80
N HIS A 5 -26.38 23.56 9.13
CA HIS A 5 -25.93 24.68 9.96
C HIS A 5 -24.43 24.95 9.78
N PHE A 6 -23.61 23.90 9.80
CA PHE A 6 -22.17 24.03 9.57
C PHE A 6 -21.85 24.48 8.15
N ILE A 7 -22.59 23.97 7.15
CA ILE A 7 -22.43 24.40 5.76
C ILE A 7 -22.70 25.90 5.64
N SER A 8 -23.80 26.39 6.21
CA SER A 8 -24.12 27.82 6.21
C SER A 8 -23.08 28.67 6.93
N ASN A 9 -22.52 28.18 8.04
CA ASN A 9 -21.52 28.94 8.81
C ASN A 9 -20.17 29.04 8.08
N TYR A 10 -19.82 28.04 7.26
CA TYR A 10 -18.54 28.01 6.53
C TYR A 10 -18.64 28.49 5.08
N LEU A 11 -19.84 28.78 4.58
CA LEU A 11 -20.02 29.34 3.25
C LEU A 11 -19.63 30.83 3.27
N PRO A 12 -18.58 31.26 2.53
CA PRO A 12 -18.17 32.66 2.54
C PRO A 12 -19.27 33.55 1.95
N ALA A 13 -19.47 34.73 2.56
CA ALA A 13 -20.46 35.71 2.11
C ALA A 13 -20.15 36.28 0.71
N THR A 14 -18.87 36.38 0.35
CA THR A 14 -18.43 36.93 -0.94
C THR A 14 -17.95 35.81 -1.87
N PRO A 15 -18.46 35.73 -3.11
CA PRO A 15 -17.98 34.74 -4.07
C PRO A 15 -16.57 35.09 -4.57
N THR A 16 -15.60 34.21 -4.29
CA THR A 16 -14.30 34.15 -4.97
C THR A 16 -14.52 33.99 -6.49
N PRO A 17 -13.77 34.72 -7.34
CA PRO A 17 -13.87 34.60 -8.79
C PRO A 17 -13.65 33.17 -9.26
N CYS A 18 -14.45 32.71 -10.22
CA CYS A 18 -14.27 31.42 -10.87
C CYS A 18 -12.99 31.42 -11.71
N LYS A 19 -12.20 30.36 -11.63
CA LYS A 19 -11.04 30.17 -12.50
C LYS A 19 -11.47 29.52 -13.81
N HIS A 20 -11.32 30.23 -14.92
CA HIS A 20 -11.84 29.80 -16.23
C HIS A 20 -10.87 28.88 -17.00
N ASP A 21 -9.58 28.84 -16.61
CA ASP A 21 -8.54 28.05 -17.30
C ASP A 21 -8.18 26.74 -16.57
N VAL A 22 -9.06 26.23 -15.71
CA VAL A 22 -8.78 25.02 -14.92
C VAL A 22 -9.89 23.98 -15.08
N TYR A 23 -9.52 22.70 -15.11
CA TYR A 23 -10.48 21.59 -15.19
C TYR A 23 -11.33 21.50 -13.91
N PHE A 24 -10.70 21.72 -12.75
CA PHE A 24 -11.38 21.64 -11.45
C PHE A 24 -11.06 22.88 -10.61
N ASP A 25 -12.04 23.76 -10.42
CA ASP A 25 -11.98 24.87 -9.45
C ASP A 25 -12.62 24.42 -8.13
N THR A 26 -11.76 24.19 -7.12
CA THR A 26 -12.19 23.68 -5.82
C THR A 26 -13.20 24.60 -5.15
N ALA A 27 -13.04 25.92 -5.20
CA ALA A 27 -13.94 26.85 -4.53
C ALA A 27 -15.33 26.85 -5.17
N SER A 28 -15.38 26.83 -6.50
CA SER A 28 -16.63 26.78 -7.27
C SER A 28 -17.43 25.50 -6.99
N VAL A 29 -16.73 24.36 -6.94
CA VAL A 29 -17.34 23.05 -6.61
C VAL A 29 -17.93 23.06 -5.20
N LEU A 30 -17.18 23.57 -4.20
CA LEU A 30 -17.65 23.61 -2.82
C LEU A 30 -18.90 24.48 -2.68
N ARG A 31 -18.99 25.62 -3.37
CA ARG A 31 -20.20 26.46 -3.38
C ARG A 31 -21.39 25.76 -4.02
N THR A 32 -21.17 25.10 -5.16
CA THR A 32 -22.23 24.38 -5.87
C THR A 32 -22.79 23.27 -4.97
N ALA A 33 -21.93 22.54 -4.28
CA ALA A 33 -22.33 21.52 -3.32
C ALA A 33 -23.03 22.11 -2.07
N ALA A 34 -22.58 23.26 -1.58
CA ALA A 34 -23.17 23.94 -0.43
C ALA A 34 -24.56 24.55 -0.73
N ALA A 35 -24.81 24.96 -1.97
CA ALA A 35 -26.05 25.62 -2.37
C ALA A 35 -27.27 24.67 -2.47
N SER A 36 -27.04 23.36 -2.48
CA SER A 36 -28.11 22.36 -2.70
C SER A 36 -28.20 21.37 -1.54
N ALA A 37 -29.43 21.15 -1.06
CA ALA A 37 -29.69 20.14 -0.04
C ALA A 37 -29.48 18.72 -0.61
N GLU A 38 -30.05 18.48 -1.80
CA GLU A 38 -29.84 17.26 -2.60
C GLU A 38 -28.81 17.50 -3.70
N TRP A 39 -27.98 16.49 -3.98
CA TRP A 39 -26.89 16.60 -4.94
C TRP A 39 -27.20 15.82 -6.22
N THR A 40 -26.82 16.40 -7.35
CA THR A 40 -26.80 15.70 -8.62
C THR A 40 -25.60 14.75 -8.70
N ASP A 41 -25.63 13.82 -9.66
CA ASP A 41 -24.49 12.92 -9.91
C ASP A 41 -23.19 13.67 -10.18
N GLY A 42 -23.25 14.81 -10.86
CA GLY A 42 -22.08 15.67 -11.10
C GLY A 42 -21.46 16.20 -9.80
N VAL A 43 -22.29 16.61 -8.83
CA VAL A 43 -21.79 17.04 -7.51
C VAL A 43 -21.21 15.85 -6.74
N HIS A 44 -21.84 14.66 -6.80
CA HIS A 44 -21.29 13.45 -6.18
C HIS A 44 -19.90 13.09 -6.73
N GLN A 45 -19.74 13.14 -8.06
CA GLN A 45 -18.46 12.89 -8.72
C GLN A 45 -17.40 13.93 -8.33
N ALA A 46 -17.76 15.21 -8.28
CA ALA A 46 -16.83 16.27 -7.88
C ALA A 46 -16.39 16.12 -6.42
N ILE A 47 -17.33 15.78 -5.53
CA ILE A 47 -17.03 15.50 -4.12
C ILE A 47 -16.13 14.26 -4.02
N GLN A 48 -16.40 13.18 -4.77
CA GLN A 48 -15.52 11.99 -4.84
C GLN A 48 -14.11 12.33 -5.31
N PHE A 49 -13.96 13.17 -6.33
CA PHE A 49 -12.67 13.68 -6.79
C PHE A 49 -11.91 14.37 -5.65
N LEU A 50 -12.57 15.27 -4.90
CA LEU A 50 -11.97 15.95 -3.75
C LEU A 50 -11.55 14.99 -2.64
N SER A 51 -12.35 13.96 -2.35
CA SER A 51 -11.96 12.92 -1.38
C SER A 51 -10.67 12.23 -1.79
N LYS A 52 -10.57 11.79 -3.05
CA LYS A 52 -9.34 11.18 -3.57
C LYS A 52 -8.14 12.12 -3.42
N ARG A 53 -8.33 13.44 -3.63
CA ARG A 53 -7.25 14.41 -3.43
C ARG A 53 -6.79 14.49 -1.99
N VAL A 54 -7.72 14.57 -1.04
CA VAL A 54 -7.41 14.52 0.40
C VAL A 54 -6.72 13.21 0.77
N GLU A 55 -7.15 12.07 0.25
CA GLU A 55 -6.53 10.78 0.59
C GLU A 55 -5.06 10.69 0.19
N ILE A 56 -4.69 11.30 -0.94
CA ILE A 56 -3.33 11.31 -1.50
C ILE A 56 -2.45 12.38 -0.84
N SER A 57 -2.89 13.63 -0.80
CA SER A 57 -2.04 14.75 -0.34
C SER A 57 -2.30 15.18 1.10
N LYS A 58 -3.42 14.78 1.72
CA LYS A 58 -3.95 15.35 2.98
C LYS A 58 -4.28 16.84 2.92
N HIS A 59 -4.19 17.44 1.73
CA HIS A 59 -4.39 18.85 1.47
C HIS A 59 -5.34 19.02 0.28
N LEU A 60 -6.04 20.14 0.28
CA LEU A 60 -6.78 20.64 -0.87
C LEU A 60 -6.04 21.84 -1.47
N TYR A 61 -5.96 21.85 -2.80
CA TYR A 61 -5.39 22.92 -3.59
C TYR A 61 -6.51 23.72 -4.26
N GLU A 62 -6.21 24.93 -4.69
CA GLU A 62 -7.21 25.79 -5.35
C GLU A 62 -7.75 25.16 -6.64
N SER A 63 -6.91 24.43 -7.38
CA SER A 63 -7.31 23.84 -8.66
C SER A 63 -6.52 22.60 -9.07
N TYR A 64 -7.14 21.79 -9.92
CA TYR A 64 -6.57 20.54 -10.44
C TYR A 64 -6.79 20.38 -11.94
N HIS A 65 -5.90 19.61 -12.58
CA HIS A 65 -6.07 19.09 -13.92
C HIS A 65 -6.98 17.84 -13.92
N GLU A 66 -7.42 17.41 -15.09
CA GLU A 66 -8.30 16.24 -15.28
C GLU A 66 -7.74 14.95 -14.67
N ASN A 67 -6.43 14.69 -14.86
CA ASN A 67 -5.74 13.56 -14.27
C ASN A 67 -5.56 13.67 -12.73
N GLY A 68 -6.07 14.73 -12.12
CA GLY A 68 -6.01 14.99 -10.69
C GLY A 68 -4.70 15.57 -10.19
N THR A 69 -3.71 15.87 -11.05
CA THR A 69 -2.52 16.62 -10.62
C THR A 69 -2.89 18.06 -10.28
N LYS A 70 -2.10 18.69 -9.41
CA LYS A 70 -2.32 20.07 -8.99
C LYS A 70 -2.10 21.01 -10.18
N ALA A 71 -3.08 21.86 -10.47
CA ALA A 71 -2.94 22.95 -11.46
C ALA A 71 -2.42 24.25 -10.81
N SER A 72 -2.50 24.34 -9.47
CA SER A 72 -1.93 25.41 -8.65
C SER A 72 -1.14 24.80 -7.50
N THR A 73 -0.04 25.44 -7.10
CA THR A 73 0.68 25.08 -5.86
C THR A 73 0.05 25.69 -4.62
N ASN A 74 -0.88 26.63 -4.77
CA ASN A 74 -1.56 27.29 -3.67
C ASN A 74 -2.59 26.34 -3.03
N LEU A 75 -2.60 26.32 -1.70
CA LEU A 75 -3.62 25.63 -0.93
C LEU A 75 -4.97 26.32 -1.05
N LEU A 76 -6.03 25.56 -0.90
CA LEU A 76 -7.39 26.10 -0.78
C LEU A 76 -7.43 27.13 0.36
N ALA A 77 -8.12 28.25 0.13
CA ALA A 77 -8.29 29.31 1.11
C ALA A 77 -8.77 28.76 2.46
N GLY A 78 -8.17 29.24 3.56
CA GLY A 78 -8.37 28.67 4.89
C GLY A 78 -9.84 28.59 5.34
N GLU A 79 -10.65 29.58 4.96
CA GLU A 79 -12.09 29.63 5.24
C GLU A 79 -12.90 28.54 4.51
N LEU A 80 -12.43 28.07 3.35
CA LEU A 80 -13.11 27.06 2.54
C LEU A 80 -12.72 25.62 2.95
N GLN A 81 -11.65 25.43 3.72
CA GLN A 81 -11.24 24.08 4.12
C GLN A 81 -12.20 23.41 5.12
N PRO A 82 -12.73 24.11 6.15
CA PRO A 82 -13.81 23.59 7.00
C PRO A 82 -15.10 23.30 6.23
N LEU A 83 -15.42 24.12 5.21
CA LEU A 83 -16.54 23.83 4.30
C LEU A 83 -16.32 22.52 3.55
N ALA A 84 -15.13 22.30 3.00
CA ALA A 84 -14.77 21.04 2.34
C ALA A 84 -14.87 19.85 3.28
N LEU A 85 -14.35 19.96 4.51
CA LEU A 85 -14.51 18.92 5.54
C LEU A 85 -15.99 18.59 5.78
N THR A 86 -16.82 19.62 5.94
CA THR A 86 -18.26 19.47 6.19
C THR A 86 -18.98 18.78 5.04
N LEU A 87 -18.67 19.14 3.79
CA LEU A 87 -19.28 18.53 2.60
C LEU A 87 -18.80 17.09 2.39
N LEU A 88 -17.51 16.79 2.63
CA LEU A 88 -17.00 15.42 2.62
C LEU A 88 -17.71 14.56 3.69
N PHE A 89 -17.95 15.14 4.87
CA PHE A 89 -18.68 14.47 5.95
C PHE A 89 -20.17 14.26 5.61
N LYS A 90 -20.81 15.23 4.94
CA LYS A 90 -22.17 15.08 4.39
C LYS A 90 -22.25 13.89 3.44
N ASP A 91 -21.28 13.77 2.53
CA ASP A 91 -21.24 12.63 1.61
C ASP A 91 -20.98 11.30 2.32
N PHE A 92 -20.12 11.28 3.33
CA PHE A 92 -19.87 10.08 4.14
C PHE A 92 -21.18 9.57 4.76
N ARG A 93 -21.95 10.46 5.39
CA ARG A 93 -23.23 10.11 6.01
C ARG A 93 -24.21 9.53 5.00
N ARG A 94 -24.36 10.19 3.84
CA ARG A 94 -25.19 9.68 2.73
C ARG A 94 -24.76 8.28 2.28
N LEU A 95 -23.45 8.06 2.06
CA LEU A 95 -22.92 6.76 1.65
C LEU A 95 -23.12 5.68 2.70
N ALA A 96 -22.97 6.03 3.99
CA ALA A 96 -23.21 5.11 5.10
C ALA A 96 -24.70 4.75 5.22
N ASP A 97 -25.60 5.73 5.10
CA ASP A 97 -27.06 5.54 5.16
C ASP A 97 -27.55 4.67 3.98
N ASN A 98 -26.96 4.86 2.79
CA ASN A 98 -27.21 4.03 1.60
C ASN A 98 -26.55 2.64 1.64
N ARG A 99 -25.84 2.31 2.72
CA ARG A 99 -25.08 1.04 2.89
C ARG A 99 -24.02 0.80 1.80
N SER A 100 -23.50 1.87 1.18
CA SER A 100 -22.37 1.81 0.25
C SER A 100 -21.04 1.71 1.01
N THR A 101 -20.84 0.62 1.76
CA THR A 101 -19.79 0.48 2.79
C THR A 101 -18.37 0.82 2.30
N ALA A 102 -17.97 0.32 1.12
CA ALA A 102 -16.64 0.58 0.56
C ALA A 102 -16.42 2.08 0.24
N CYS A 103 -17.42 2.72 -0.36
CA CYS A 103 -17.38 4.15 -0.63
C CYS A 103 -17.42 4.97 0.67
N ALA A 104 -18.25 4.57 1.63
CA ALA A 104 -18.39 5.24 2.92
C ALA A 104 -17.08 5.23 3.71
N VAL A 105 -16.39 4.08 3.82
CA VAL A 105 -15.14 4.00 4.57
C VAL A 105 -13.99 4.77 3.90
N LYS A 106 -13.94 4.81 2.56
CA LYS A 106 -12.99 5.64 1.82
C LYS A 106 -13.26 7.13 2.05
N ARG A 107 -14.53 7.52 2.02
CA ARG A 107 -14.93 8.90 2.35
C ARG A 107 -14.54 9.26 3.78
N LEU A 108 -14.82 8.37 4.73
CA LEU A 108 -14.45 8.55 6.14
C LEU A 108 -12.92 8.69 6.30
N ASN A 109 -12.14 7.88 5.59
CA ASN A 109 -10.68 7.97 5.57
C ASN A 109 -10.21 9.37 5.16
N ALA A 110 -10.82 9.97 4.13
CA ALA A 110 -10.53 11.33 3.71
C ALA A 110 -10.97 12.37 4.75
N VAL A 111 -12.20 12.26 5.28
CA VAL A 111 -12.75 13.16 6.30
C VAL A 111 -11.82 13.24 7.52
N LEU A 112 -11.41 12.09 8.06
CA LEU A 112 -10.55 12.03 9.23
C LEU A 112 -9.14 12.59 8.95
N LYS A 113 -8.56 12.27 7.79
CA LYS A 113 -7.27 12.85 7.38
C LYS A 113 -7.31 14.37 7.26
N LEU A 114 -8.39 14.93 6.72
CA LEU A 114 -8.55 16.37 6.60
C LEU A 114 -8.78 17.02 7.97
N LEU A 115 -9.59 16.40 8.84
CA LEU A 115 -9.81 16.86 10.21
C LEU A 115 -8.49 16.96 10.99
N ASP A 116 -7.68 15.89 10.99
CA ASP A 116 -6.36 15.86 11.63
C ASP A 116 -5.44 16.94 11.07
N ARG A 117 -5.48 17.16 9.75
CA ARG A 117 -4.64 18.17 9.11
C ARG A 117 -5.03 19.58 9.54
N LEU A 118 -6.33 19.89 9.56
CA LEU A 118 -6.84 21.20 9.99
C LEU A 118 -6.49 21.49 11.45
N ALA A 119 -6.61 20.47 12.31
CA ALA A 119 -6.18 20.57 13.70
C ALA A 119 -4.67 20.85 13.83
N ALA A 120 -3.83 20.14 13.07
CA ALA A 120 -2.37 20.35 13.08
C ALA A 120 -1.93 21.72 12.55
N GLU A 121 -2.74 22.36 11.71
CA GLU A 121 -2.51 23.72 11.19
C GLU A 121 -3.15 24.83 12.04
N ASN A 122 -3.76 24.49 13.19
CA ASN A 122 -4.54 25.42 14.02
C ASN A 122 -5.64 26.16 13.23
N LYS A 123 -6.24 25.51 12.23
CA LYS A 123 -7.39 26.06 11.50
C LYS A 123 -8.65 25.90 12.35
N ALA A 124 -9.47 26.95 12.42
CA ALA A 124 -10.70 26.96 13.21
C ALA A 124 -11.75 26.01 12.62
N VAL A 125 -11.82 24.78 13.15
CA VAL A 125 -12.94 23.85 12.97
C VAL A 125 -13.81 23.94 14.22
N ASP A 126 -15.13 24.02 14.04
CA ASP A 126 -16.09 24.08 15.13
C ASP A 126 -15.95 22.80 15.98
N PRO A 127 -15.68 22.92 17.30
CA PRO A 127 -15.51 21.76 18.16
C PRO A 127 -16.71 20.80 18.13
N SER A 128 -17.92 21.31 17.94
CA SER A 128 -19.13 20.49 17.85
C SER A 128 -19.20 19.70 16.54
N LEU A 129 -18.70 20.24 15.42
CA LEU A 129 -18.53 19.49 14.17
C LEU A 129 -17.47 18.41 14.31
N ALA A 130 -16.31 18.75 14.89
CA ALA A 130 -15.23 17.78 15.11
C ALA A 130 -15.69 16.61 16.00
N ASN A 131 -16.41 16.90 17.08
CA ASN A 131 -17.00 15.89 17.95
C ASN A 131 -18.05 15.04 17.22
N LEU A 132 -18.91 15.66 16.41
CA LEU A 132 -19.88 14.93 15.59
C LEU A 132 -19.21 13.97 14.60
N ILE A 133 -18.15 14.41 13.92
CA ILE A 133 -17.38 13.57 12.99
C ILE A 133 -16.80 12.36 13.72
N ASN A 134 -16.12 12.58 14.86
CA ASN A 134 -15.50 11.50 15.63
C ASN A 134 -16.53 10.49 16.15
N ASN A 135 -17.66 10.96 16.69
CA ASN A 135 -18.71 10.09 17.20
C ASN A 135 -19.36 9.24 16.08
N GLU A 136 -19.62 9.84 14.93
CA GLU A 136 -20.16 9.10 13.78
C GLU A 136 -19.13 8.15 13.16
N ALA A 137 -17.85 8.52 13.14
CA ALA A 137 -16.75 7.65 12.73
C ALA A 137 -16.68 6.41 13.62
N GLU A 138 -16.68 6.59 14.94
CA GLU A 138 -16.68 5.50 15.92
C GLU A 138 -17.91 4.62 15.73
N ARG A 139 -19.11 5.21 15.68
CA ARG A 139 -20.37 4.47 15.48
C ARG A 139 -20.35 3.64 14.19
N PHE A 140 -19.86 4.21 13.10
CA PHE A 140 -19.75 3.53 11.81
C PHE A 140 -18.74 2.37 11.88
N LEU A 141 -17.55 2.60 12.47
CA LEU A 141 -16.50 1.59 12.56
C LEU A 141 -16.86 0.45 13.52
N THR A 142 -17.55 0.71 14.63
CA THR A 142 -18.04 -0.32 15.55
C THR A 142 -19.12 -1.21 14.90
N ARG A 143 -19.92 -0.63 14.00
CA ARG A 143 -20.97 -1.36 13.25
C ARG A 143 -20.50 -1.80 11.87
N PHE A 144 -19.20 -1.69 11.59
CA PHE A 144 -18.65 -2.06 10.29
C PHE A 144 -18.93 -3.55 10.04
N PRO A 145 -19.52 -3.91 8.88
CA PRO A 145 -19.93 -5.28 8.64
C PRO A 145 -18.71 -6.22 8.64
N HIS A 146 -18.80 -7.30 9.41
CA HIS A 146 -17.81 -8.37 9.34
C HIS A 146 -18.10 -9.24 8.11
N CYS A 147 -17.21 -9.21 7.13
CA CYS A 147 -17.22 -10.18 6.03
C CYS A 147 -16.40 -11.42 6.43
N ASP A 148 -16.75 -12.61 5.94
CA ASP A 148 -15.88 -13.80 6.02
C ASP A 148 -15.77 -14.39 4.62
N THR A 149 -15.01 -13.71 3.76
CA THR A 149 -14.75 -14.20 2.42
C THR A 149 -14.01 -15.52 2.54
N PRO A 150 -14.45 -16.62 1.91
CA PRO A 150 -13.75 -17.91 2.04
C PRO A 150 -12.34 -17.84 1.45
N PRO A 151 -11.38 -18.65 1.95
CA PRO A 151 -10.06 -18.75 1.33
C PRO A 151 -10.20 -19.27 -0.11
N SER A 152 -9.31 -18.83 -1.00
CA SER A 152 -9.27 -19.37 -2.36
C SER A 152 -9.03 -20.88 -2.30
N LYS A 153 -9.73 -21.63 -3.15
CA LYS A 153 -9.56 -23.09 -3.22
C LYS A 153 -8.07 -23.41 -3.36
N THR A 154 -7.56 -24.20 -2.43
CA THR A 154 -6.27 -24.86 -2.59
C THR A 154 -6.50 -25.93 -3.64
N PHE A 155 -5.97 -25.76 -4.85
CA PHE A 155 -5.90 -26.90 -5.76
C PHE A 155 -5.03 -27.94 -5.06
N ALA A 156 -5.60 -29.14 -4.85
CA ALA A 156 -4.85 -30.26 -4.33
C ALA A 156 -3.54 -30.35 -5.12
N ASN A 157 -2.41 -30.57 -4.44
CA ASN A 157 -1.04 -30.69 -4.94
C ASN A 157 -0.87 -31.44 -6.28
N THR A 158 -1.42 -30.93 -7.39
CA THR A 158 -0.86 -31.11 -8.72
C THR A 158 0.32 -30.17 -8.75
N GLN A 159 1.33 -30.53 -7.94
CA GLN A 159 2.67 -29.98 -8.04
C GLN A 159 3.10 -30.28 -9.46
N VAL A 160 2.95 -29.33 -10.38
CA VAL A 160 3.75 -29.37 -11.59
C VAL A 160 5.19 -29.28 -11.07
N PRO A 161 6.00 -30.33 -11.24
CA PRO A 161 7.37 -30.30 -10.75
C PRO A 161 8.06 -29.11 -11.43
N ILE A 162 8.62 -28.20 -10.65
CA ILE A 162 9.47 -27.15 -11.20
C ILE A 162 10.75 -27.86 -11.65
N ASN A 163 10.88 -28.03 -12.96
CA ASN A 163 12.03 -28.70 -13.56
C ASN A 163 13.26 -27.80 -13.44
N GLY A 164 14.26 -28.23 -12.67
CA GLY A 164 15.50 -27.50 -12.44
C GLY A 164 15.49 -26.67 -11.15
N ARG A 165 16.67 -26.55 -10.53
CA ARG A 165 16.85 -25.76 -9.30
C ARG A 165 16.98 -24.26 -9.57
N THR A 166 17.26 -23.86 -10.82
CA THR A 166 17.47 -22.46 -11.20
C THR A 166 16.29 -21.95 -12.01
N LEU A 167 15.65 -20.88 -11.53
CA LEU A 167 14.53 -20.21 -12.16
C LEU A 167 15.02 -19.17 -13.18
N PRO A 168 14.45 -19.11 -14.40
CA PRO A 168 14.84 -18.15 -15.44
C PRO A 168 14.25 -16.76 -15.19
N ILE A 169 14.46 -16.24 -13.98
CA ILE A 169 14.03 -14.93 -13.54
C ILE A 169 15.22 -14.16 -13.00
N THR A 170 15.15 -12.85 -13.12
CA THR A 170 16.05 -11.93 -12.43
C THR A 170 15.31 -11.31 -11.25
N VAL A 171 15.88 -11.37 -10.05
CA VAL A 171 15.33 -10.65 -8.89
C VAL A 171 15.90 -9.24 -8.89
N LEU A 172 15.03 -8.24 -9.06
CA LEU A 172 15.40 -6.84 -8.87
C LEU A 172 15.33 -6.54 -7.38
N PHE A 173 16.43 -6.81 -6.69
CA PHE A 173 16.50 -6.88 -5.25
C PHE A 173 16.72 -5.50 -4.62
N TRP A 174 15.68 -5.01 -3.96
CA TRP A 174 15.77 -3.95 -2.99
C TRP A 174 15.67 -4.54 -1.58
N GLU A 175 16.71 -4.33 -0.77
CA GLU A 175 16.78 -4.88 0.60
C GLU A 175 15.52 -4.57 1.42
N GLY A 176 15.05 -5.55 2.19
CA GLY A 176 13.91 -5.38 3.09
C GLY A 176 13.17 -6.69 3.42
N PRO A 177 12.22 -6.65 4.37
CA PRO A 177 11.50 -7.85 4.81
C PRO A 177 10.82 -8.62 3.68
N ILE A 178 10.18 -7.93 2.72
CA ILE A 178 9.53 -8.54 1.56
C ILE A 178 10.54 -9.31 0.71
N ALA A 179 11.63 -8.65 0.31
CA ALA A 179 12.67 -9.24 -0.53
C ALA A 179 13.30 -10.47 0.13
N ARG A 180 13.54 -10.41 1.44
CA ARG A 180 14.12 -11.51 2.22
C ARG A 180 13.15 -12.68 2.37
N ALA A 181 11.86 -12.42 2.59
CA ALA A 181 10.85 -13.46 2.61
C ALA A 181 10.71 -14.16 1.25
N TYR A 182 10.88 -13.45 0.13
CA TYR A 182 10.88 -14.05 -1.20
C TYR A 182 12.08 -14.97 -1.39
N LEU A 183 13.29 -14.50 -1.10
CA LEU A 183 14.51 -15.31 -1.24
C LEU A 183 14.46 -16.55 -0.32
N ALA A 184 13.99 -16.41 0.91
CA ALA A 184 13.79 -17.53 1.83
C ALA A 184 12.74 -18.53 1.30
N THR A 185 11.66 -18.05 0.69
CA THR A 185 10.65 -18.90 0.03
C THR A 185 11.25 -19.70 -1.10
N LEU A 186 12.03 -19.06 -2.00
CA LEU A 186 12.71 -19.74 -3.09
C LEU A 186 13.67 -20.81 -2.54
N LYS A 187 14.53 -20.45 -1.58
CA LYS A 187 15.49 -21.37 -0.97
C LYS A 187 14.82 -22.55 -0.26
N GLY A 188 13.73 -22.30 0.48
CA GLY A 188 12.94 -23.33 1.15
C GLY A 188 12.28 -24.32 0.17
N MET A 189 11.95 -23.86 -1.04
CA MET A 189 11.49 -24.69 -2.16
C MET A 189 12.65 -25.40 -2.91
N GLY A 190 13.90 -25.17 -2.53
CA GLY A 190 15.08 -25.69 -3.24
C GLY A 190 15.37 -24.97 -4.57
N LEU A 191 14.82 -23.77 -4.76
CA LEU A 191 14.93 -22.95 -5.95
C LEU A 191 15.91 -21.80 -5.74
N LYS A 192 16.53 -21.36 -6.84
CA LYS A 192 17.40 -20.17 -6.92
C LYS A 192 17.03 -19.36 -8.16
N PRO A 193 16.92 -18.02 -8.09
CA PRO A 193 16.86 -17.24 -9.33
C PRO A 193 18.17 -17.36 -10.10
N GLU A 194 18.11 -17.20 -11.41
CA GLU A 194 19.28 -17.16 -12.28
C GLU A 194 20.19 -15.98 -11.94
N LYS A 195 19.58 -14.82 -11.66
CA LYS A 195 20.30 -13.58 -11.38
C LYS A 195 19.64 -12.77 -10.27
N ILE A 196 20.46 -12.07 -9.49
CA ILE A 196 20.03 -11.01 -8.58
C ILE A 196 20.72 -9.71 -8.97
N ILE A 197 19.93 -8.65 -9.20
CA ILE A 197 20.42 -7.28 -9.35
C ILE A 197 20.13 -6.55 -8.04
N HIS A 198 21.16 -6.36 -7.22
CA HIS A 198 21.05 -5.68 -5.94
C HIS A 198 21.10 -4.16 -6.12
N LEU A 199 19.98 -3.51 -5.86
CA LEU A 199 19.84 -2.06 -5.92
C LEU A 199 20.19 -1.42 -4.57
N VAL A 200 21.19 -0.53 -4.60
CA VAL A 200 21.67 0.20 -3.41
C VAL A 200 21.46 1.70 -3.62
N SER A 201 20.80 2.35 -2.67
CA SER A 201 20.58 3.79 -2.74
C SER A 201 21.89 4.57 -2.59
N LYS A 202 22.14 5.52 -3.51
CA LYS A 202 23.19 6.54 -3.37
C LYS A 202 22.87 7.54 -2.24
N ASN A 203 21.60 7.64 -1.87
CA ASN A 203 21.09 8.59 -0.88
C ASN A 203 20.59 7.87 0.37
N ASP A 204 20.69 8.53 1.52
CA ASP A 204 20.11 8.05 2.77
C ASP A 204 18.59 7.97 2.67
N LEU A 205 18.00 6.84 3.06
CA LEU A 205 16.57 6.61 2.88
C LEU A 205 15.70 7.53 3.75
N VAL A 206 16.26 7.99 4.88
CA VAL A 206 15.56 8.88 5.83
C VAL A 206 15.80 10.35 5.47
N SER A 207 17.05 10.79 5.47
CA SER A 207 17.42 12.20 5.26
C SER A 207 17.48 12.63 3.80
N ARG A 208 17.43 11.68 2.85
CA ARG A 208 17.55 11.90 1.39
C ARG A 208 18.88 12.53 0.94
N LYS A 209 19.86 12.66 1.84
CA LYS A 209 21.18 13.22 1.54
C LYS A 209 22.12 12.17 0.91
N PRO A 210 23.08 12.57 0.06
CA PRO A 210 24.07 11.65 -0.50
C PRO A 210 24.88 10.93 0.57
N ILE A 211 25.08 9.62 0.39
CA ILE A 211 25.87 8.76 1.28
C ILE A 211 27.34 8.77 0.86
N GLY A 212 28.25 8.85 1.83
CA GLY A 212 29.68 8.56 1.62
C GLY A 212 30.36 9.49 0.62
N ARG A 213 30.02 10.79 0.62
CA ARG A 213 30.52 11.80 -0.33
C ARG A 213 32.05 11.83 -0.46
N PHE A 214 32.76 11.52 0.62
CA PHE A 214 34.22 11.53 0.70
C PHE A 214 34.85 10.12 0.73
N LEU A 215 34.05 9.06 0.54
CA LEU A 215 34.54 7.68 0.58
C LEU A 215 34.95 7.21 -0.84
N PRO A 216 36.07 6.47 -0.97
CA PRO A 216 36.40 5.72 -2.18
C PRO A 216 35.29 4.75 -2.60
N GLY A 217 35.20 4.40 -3.89
CA GLY A 217 34.05 3.68 -4.46
C GLY A 217 33.64 2.38 -3.74
N SER A 218 34.58 1.49 -3.44
CA SER A 218 34.30 0.22 -2.74
C SER A 218 33.82 0.44 -1.30
N LEU A 219 34.47 1.34 -0.56
CA LEU A 219 34.07 1.73 0.80
C LEU A 219 32.72 2.42 0.82
N LYS A 220 32.45 3.27 -0.18
CA LYS A 220 31.16 3.95 -0.35
C LYS A 220 30.04 2.95 -0.57
N LEU A 221 30.25 1.95 -1.42
CA LEU A 221 29.27 0.90 -1.69
C LEU A 221 28.96 0.09 -0.42
N ALA A 222 29.99 -0.44 0.24
CA ALA A 222 29.83 -1.22 1.47
C ALA A 222 29.11 -0.41 2.57
N TYR A 223 29.46 0.87 2.71
CA TYR A 223 28.80 1.77 3.66
C TYR A 223 27.33 2.02 3.29
N ALA A 224 27.02 2.26 2.01
CA ALA A 224 25.65 2.46 1.53
C ALA A 224 24.78 1.20 1.74
N GLN A 225 25.31 0.01 1.43
CA GLN A 225 24.65 -1.27 1.67
C GLN A 225 24.30 -1.46 3.15
N SER A 226 25.30 -1.30 4.03
CA SER A 226 25.11 -1.42 5.48
C SER A 226 24.06 -0.43 6.00
N ARG A 227 24.12 0.83 5.55
CA ARG A 227 23.19 1.88 5.98
C ARG A 227 21.76 1.61 5.50
N GLN A 228 21.59 1.21 4.24
CA GLN A 228 20.29 0.81 3.68
C GLN A 228 19.70 -0.38 4.46
N LYS A 229 20.48 -1.45 4.66
CA LYS A 229 20.09 -2.64 5.43
C LYS A 229 19.62 -2.26 6.83
N ASN A 230 20.42 -1.49 7.57
CA ASN A 230 20.10 -1.10 8.94
C ASN A 230 18.86 -0.19 9.02
N SER A 231 18.70 0.74 8.08
CA SER A 231 17.54 1.63 8.04
C SER A 231 16.23 0.88 7.79
N ILE A 232 16.24 -0.07 6.86
CA ILE A 232 15.02 -0.81 6.47
C ILE A 232 14.64 -1.85 7.54
N HIS A 233 15.62 -2.52 8.14
CA HIS A 233 15.41 -3.54 9.17
C HIS A 233 15.37 -3.00 10.61
N TYR A 234 15.29 -1.67 10.77
CA TYR A 234 15.19 -1.05 12.09
C TYR A 234 13.99 -1.58 12.88
N TRP A 235 12.78 -1.61 12.29
CA TRP A 235 11.58 -2.08 12.99
C TRP A 235 11.58 -3.57 13.26
N SER A 236 12.04 -4.40 12.32
CA SER A 236 12.15 -5.85 12.55
C SER A 236 13.16 -6.17 13.65
N THR A 237 14.22 -5.37 13.80
CA THR A 237 15.21 -5.53 14.88
C THR A 237 14.68 -5.02 16.22
N THR A 238 14.09 -3.83 16.25
CA THR A 238 13.56 -3.22 17.48
C THR A 238 12.42 -4.06 18.04
N LEU A 239 11.42 -4.40 17.24
CA LEU A 239 10.23 -5.12 17.71
C LEU A 239 10.54 -6.55 18.17
N ARG A 240 11.51 -7.24 17.58
CA ARG A 240 11.96 -8.56 18.12
C ARG A 240 12.52 -8.45 19.54
N LYS A 241 13.12 -7.31 19.88
CA LYS A 241 13.70 -7.06 21.21
C LYS A 241 12.68 -6.52 22.20
N THR A 242 11.83 -5.58 21.77
CA THR A 242 10.91 -4.86 22.66
C THR A 242 9.52 -5.51 22.74
N GLU A 243 9.11 -6.24 21.70
CA GLU A 243 7.76 -6.83 21.54
C GLU A 243 7.86 -8.32 21.17
N SER A 244 8.67 -9.08 21.91
CA SER A 244 8.98 -10.48 21.58
C SER A 244 7.75 -11.39 21.55
N THR A 245 6.79 -11.20 22.47
CA THR A 245 5.52 -11.94 22.49
C THR A 245 4.71 -11.70 21.22
N LEU A 246 4.60 -10.45 20.77
CA LEU A 246 3.92 -10.07 19.54
C LEU A 246 4.61 -10.69 18.32
N TYR A 247 5.93 -10.58 18.24
CA TYR A 247 6.71 -11.20 17.18
C TYR A 247 6.51 -12.73 17.13
N ASN A 248 6.61 -13.41 18.27
CA ASN A 248 6.47 -14.87 18.33
C ASN A 248 5.06 -15.33 17.94
N SER A 249 4.02 -14.60 18.36
CA SER A 249 2.64 -14.86 17.95
C SER A 249 2.47 -14.77 16.42
N ILE A 250 3.03 -13.73 15.78
CA ILE A 250 3.00 -13.61 14.31
C ILE A 250 3.83 -14.71 13.65
N ARG A 251 5.03 -15.01 14.17
CA ARG A 251 5.90 -16.08 13.65
C ARG A 251 5.20 -17.44 13.65
N ASN A 252 4.58 -17.81 14.76
CA ASN A 252 3.84 -19.07 14.89
C ASN A 252 2.65 -19.09 13.92
N THR A 253 1.96 -17.97 13.74
CA THR A 253 0.88 -17.86 12.76
C THR A 253 1.36 -18.11 11.33
N VAL A 254 2.50 -17.52 10.95
CA VAL A 254 3.11 -17.75 9.63
C VAL A 254 3.48 -19.23 9.48
N SER A 255 4.06 -19.85 10.51
CA SER A 255 4.42 -21.26 10.50
C SER A 255 3.19 -22.16 10.34
N ASP A 256 2.22 -22.03 11.24
CA ASP A 256 1.08 -22.93 11.37
C ASP A 256 0.00 -22.71 10.29
N LYS A 257 -0.28 -21.46 9.93
CA LYS A 257 -1.39 -21.11 9.04
C LYS A 257 -0.97 -20.94 7.59
N LEU A 258 0.26 -20.47 7.36
CA LEU A 258 0.79 -20.33 6.01
C LEU A 258 1.70 -21.49 5.62
N GLY A 259 2.11 -22.36 6.54
CA GLY A 259 2.92 -23.55 6.24
C GLY A 259 4.32 -23.20 5.76
N PHE A 260 4.96 -22.19 6.34
CA PHE A 260 6.39 -21.92 6.15
C PHE A 260 7.17 -22.55 7.30
N ALA A 261 8.29 -23.21 7.03
CA ALA A 261 9.06 -23.79 8.12
C ALA A 261 9.74 -22.68 8.93
N ASP A 262 9.86 -22.89 10.23
CA ASP A 262 10.57 -22.00 11.16
C ASP A 262 11.96 -21.58 10.65
N LYS A 263 12.71 -22.52 10.07
CA LYS A 263 14.02 -22.27 9.46
C LYS A 263 13.97 -21.28 8.29
N ASP A 264 12.89 -21.26 7.53
CA ASP A 264 12.74 -20.35 6.38
C ASP A 264 12.43 -18.93 6.88
N ILE A 265 11.67 -18.83 7.99
CA ILE A 265 11.42 -17.56 8.66
C ILE A 265 12.72 -17.00 9.25
N ASP A 266 13.51 -17.85 9.89
CA ASP A 266 14.79 -17.48 10.48
C ASP A 266 15.81 -17.09 9.40
N GLU A 267 15.81 -17.77 8.25
CA GLU A 267 16.61 -17.44 7.07
C GLU A 267 16.34 -16.02 6.56
N ALA A 268 15.06 -15.62 6.45
CA ALA A 268 14.70 -14.25 6.03
C ALA A 268 15.21 -13.19 7.01
N LEU A 269 15.34 -13.54 8.29
CA LEU A 269 15.80 -12.65 9.37
C LEU A 269 17.31 -12.69 9.60
N ALA A 270 18.02 -13.70 9.08
CA ALA A 270 19.47 -13.82 9.15
C ALA A 270 20.18 -12.82 8.24
N LEU A 271 19.51 -12.39 7.15
CA LEU A 271 20.03 -11.41 6.19
C LEU A 271 21.37 -11.86 5.58
N CYS A 272 21.44 -13.13 5.20
CA CYS A 272 22.60 -13.79 4.59
C CYS A 272 23.06 -13.12 3.30
N ASP A 273 24.25 -13.49 2.83
CA ASP A 273 24.81 -12.96 1.60
C ASP A 273 23.94 -13.33 0.39
N LEU A 274 23.85 -12.45 -0.61
CA LEU A 274 23.01 -12.70 -1.78
C LEU A 274 23.52 -13.86 -2.64
N SER A 275 24.82 -14.17 -2.57
CA SER A 275 25.44 -15.31 -3.26
C SER A 275 24.95 -16.67 -2.75
N ASP A 276 24.37 -16.74 -1.55
CA ASP A 276 23.71 -17.96 -1.05
C ASP A 276 22.46 -18.29 -1.87
N TYR A 277 21.80 -17.27 -2.43
CA TYR A 277 20.54 -17.40 -3.16
C TYR A 277 20.69 -17.47 -4.67
N SER A 278 21.74 -16.86 -5.25
CA SER A 278 21.97 -16.84 -6.70
C SER A 278 23.44 -17.02 -7.05
N PRO A 279 23.78 -17.77 -8.11
CA PRO A 279 25.15 -17.85 -8.62
C PRO A 279 25.62 -16.56 -9.30
N ASP A 280 24.69 -15.74 -9.82
CA ASP A 280 24.96 -14.44 -10.44
C ASP A 280 24.33 -13.33 -9.59
N VAL A 281 25.18 -12.53 -8.96
CA VAL A 281 24.78 -11.36 -8.18
C VAL A 281 25.58 -10.17 -8.69
N GLU A 282 24.86 -9.16 -9.18
CA GLU A 282 25.44 -7.85 -9.46
C GLU A 282 24.88 -6.82 -8.49
N THR A 283 25.66 -5.77 -8.22
CA THR A 283 25.22 -4.66 -7.37
C THR A 283 25.31 -3.34 -8.13
N LEU A 284 24.22 -2.57 -8.11
CA LEU A 284 24.11 -1.28 -8.76
C LEU A 284 23.72 -0.21 -7.74
N MET A 285 24.52 0.86 -7.67
CA MET A 285 24.13 2.04 -6.91
C MET A 285 23.25 2.96 -7.76
N ILE A 286 22.09 3.34 -7.23
CA ILE A 286 21.10 4.17 -7.94
C ILE A 286 20.65 5.35 -7.07
N GLU A 287 20.31 6.49 -7.68
CA GLU A 287 19.69 7.61 -6.95
C GLU A 287 18.23 7.29 -6.56
N ASN A 288 17.52 6.68 -7.50
CA ASN A 288 16.14 6.21 -7.43
C ASN A 288 15.90 5.29 -8.64
N LEU A 289 14.66 4.83 -8.83
CA LEU A 289 14.31 3.97 -9.98
C LEU A 289 14.30 4.74 -11.33
N GLU A 290 14.39 6.07 -11.32
CA GLU A 290 14.58 6.94 -12.49
C GLU A 290 16.07 7.20 -12.81
N ASP A 291 17.01 6.51 -12.15
CA ASP A 291 18.43 6.61 -12.49
C ASP A 291 18.69 6.05 -13.90
N SER A 292 19.41 6.79 -14.75
CA SER A 292 19.71 6.35 -16.12
C SER A 292 20.59 5.11 -16.13
N ALA A 293 21.49 4.94 -15.15
CA ALA A 293 22.34 3.75 -15.05
C ALA A 293 21.50 2.47 -14.85
N LEU A 294 20.38 2.56 -14.12
CA LEU A 294 19.44 1.45 -13.98
C LEU A 294 18.74 1.16 -15.30
N TYR A 295 18.26 2.21 -15.99
CA TYR A 295 17.59 2.06 -17.28
C TYR A 295 18.50 1.37 -18.30
N GLU A 296 19.73 1.88 -18.50
CA GLU A 296 20.69 1.30 -19.44
C GLU A 296 21.04 -0.15 -19.07
N ARG A 297 21.21 -0.42 -17.78
CA ARG A 297 21.51 -1.78 -17.32
C ARG A 297 20.37 -2.76 -17.62
N LEU A 298 19.13 -2.37 -17.33
CA LEU A 298 17.96 -3.20 -17.59
C LEU A 298 17.71 -3.36 -19.10
N LEU A 299 17.91 -2.31 -19.90
CA LEU A 299 17.80 -2.37 -21.36
C LEU A 299 18.78 -3.37 -21.99
N ALA A 300 19.97 -3.52 -21.39
CA ALA A 300 21.00 -4.47 -21.84
C ALA A 300 20.76 -5.92 -21.40
N LEU A 301 19.71 -6.22 -20.64
CA LEU A 301 19.36 -7.61 -20.30
C LEU A 301 18.75 -8.33 -21.50
N SER A 302 19.01 -9.64 -21.59
CA SER A 302 18.23 -10.54 -22.44
C SER A 302 16.77 -10.59 -21.97
N GLN A 303 15.89 -11.17 -22.79
CA GLN A 303 14.50 -11.34 -22.43
C GLN A 303 14.37 -12.13 -21.12
N THR A 304 13.76 -11.52 -20.11
CA THR A 304 13.61 -12.12 -18.78
C THR A 304 12.42 -11.53 -18.02
N GLN A 305 12.03 -12.20 -16.94
CA GLN A 305 11.03 -11.71 -16.01
C GLN A 305 11.74 -11.18 -14.75
N LEU A 306 11.34 -9.99 -14.32
CA LEU A 306 11.90 -9.29 -13.17
C LEU A 306 10.99 -9.47 -11.95
N LEU A 307 11.41 -10.22 -10.95
CA LEU A 307 10.71 -10.25 -9.66
C LEU A 307 11.06 -8.98 -8.88
N PHE A 308 10.11 -8.05 -8.79
CA PHE A 308 10.30 -6.76 -8.12
C PHE A 308 10.03 -6.85 -6.62
N THR A 309 11.02 -6.50 -5.80
CA THR A 309 10.93 -6.65 -4.34
C THR A 309 10.77 -5.34 -3.56
N GLY A 310 10.77 -4.19 -4.25
CA GLY A 310 10.58 -2.87 -3.63
C GLY A 310 11.54 -1.81 -4.17
N GLY A 311 11.56 -0.64 -3.53
CA GLY A 311 12.41 0.50 -3.93
C GLY A 311 11.64 1.73 -4.41
N GLY A 312 10.31 1.65 -4.47
CA GLY A 312 9.44 2.78 -4.81
C GLY A 312 8.53 2.49 -6.00
N ILE A 313 8.06 3.55 -6.65
CA ILE A 313 7.23 3.46 -7.86
C ILE A 313 8.16 3.17 -9.04
N VAL A 314 7.88 2.10 -9.79
CA VAL A 314 8.64 1.76 -11.00
C VAL A 314 8.24 2.75 -12.11
N PRO A 315 9.18 3.52 -12.67
CA PRO A 315 8.87 4.50 -13.71
C PRO A 315 8.33 3.83 -14.97
N LYS A 316 7.39 4.50 -15.64
CA LYS A 316 6.80 4.07 -16.91
C LYS A 316 7.85 3.61 -17.93
N ARG A 317 8.95 4.36 -18.08
CA ARG A 317 10.04 4.02 -19.00
C ARG A 317 10.71 2.67 -18.74
N LEU A 318 10.71 2.17 -17.49
CA LEU A 318 11.23 0.83 -17.17
C LEU A 318 10.20 -0.25 -17.54
N LEU A 319 8.93 0.01 -17.27
CA LEU A 319 7.83 -0.90 -17.59
C LEU A 319 7.62 -1.07 -19.11
N GLU A 320 8.03 -0.07 -19.90
CA GLU A 320 7.94 -0.08 -21.37
C GLU A 320 9.11 -0.80 -22.06
N ILE A 321 10.12 -1.30 -21.33
CA ILE A 321 11.19 -2.13 -21.91
C ILE A 321 10.58 -3.48 -22.32
N THR A 322 10.40 -3.70 -23.63
CA THR A 322 9.61 -4.81 -24.17
C THR A 322 10.19 -6.20 -23.92
N THR A 323 11.50 -6.31 -23.69
CA THR A 323 12.18 -7.57 -23.35
C THR A 323 11.97 -7.97 -21.88
N LEU A 324 11.38 -7.09 -21.05
CA LEU A 324 11.24 -7.31 -19.62
C LEU A 324 9.77 -7.37 -19.23
N LYS A 325 9.45 -8.24 -18.27
CA LYS A 325 8.15 -8.28 -17.60
C LYS A 325 8.34 -8.21 -16.10
N PHE A 326 7.80 -7.18 -15.47
CA PHE A 326 7.93 -6.96 -14.03
C PHE A 326 6.83 -7.73 -13.30
N ILE A 327 7.21 -8.72 -12.51
CA ILE A 327 6.32 -9.46 -11.61
C ILE A 327 6.31 -8.73 -10.27
N HIS A 328 5.11 -8.43 -9.78
CA HIS A 328 4.90 -7.93 -8.42
C HIS A 328 3.87 -8.78 -7.68
N ILE A 329 4.09 -8.95 -6.37
CA ILE A 329 3.10 -9.57 -5.48
C ILE A 329 2.55 -8.49 -4.58
N HIS A 330 1.33 -8.03 -4.85
CA HIS A 330 0.61 -7.01 -4.08
C HIS A 330 -0.21 -7.65 -2.96
N PRO A 331 -0.30 -7.11 -1.72
CA PRO A 331 -0.98 -7.76 -0.60
C PRO A 331 -2.46 -7.36 -0.56
N GLY A 332 -3.13 -7.48 -1.71
CA GLY A 332 -4.55 -7.26 -1.89
C GLY A 332 -5.07 -8.09 -3.06
N HIS A 333 -6.37 -8.41 -3.03
CA HIS A 333 -7.05 -9.15 -4.08
C HIS A 333 -7.42 -8.19 -5.22
N LEU A 334 -6.72 -8.28 -6.35
CA LEU A 334 -6.98 -7.42 -7.50
C LEU A 334 -8.18 -7.94 -8.33
N PRO A 335 -9.02 -7.06 -8.88
CA PRO A 335 -8.96 -5.59 -8.83
C PRO A 335 -9.59 -4.94 -7.58
N GLU A 336 -10.22 -5.72 -6.70
CA GLU A 336 -11.09 -5.24 -5.63
C GLU A 336 -10.37 -4.49 -4.49
N VAL A 337 -9.05 -4.70 -4.34
CA VAL A 337 -8.22 -4.07 -3.29
C VAL A 337 -6.86 -3.65 -3.87
N ARG A 338 -6.82 -2.50 -4.56
CA ARG A 338 -5.60 -1.84 -5.08
C ARG A 338 -5.02 -0.82 -4.07
N GLY A 339 -3.74 -0.48 -4.20
CA GLY A 339 -3.14 0.69 -3.57
C GLY A 339 -2.33 0.41 -2.29
N ALA A 340 -2.54 1.22 -1.25
CA ALA A 340 -1.73 1.17 -0.03
C ALA A 340 -2.46 0.45 1.12
N ASP A 341 -1.71 0.04 2.14
CA ASP A 341 -2.21 -0.64 3.35
C ASP A 341 -3.09 -1.88 3.11
N CYS A 342 -2.86 -2.60 2.01
CA CYS A 342 -3.82 -3.58 1.50
C CYS A 342 -3.97 -4.84 2.37
N VAL A 343 -3.01 -5.18 3.22
CA VAL A 343 -3.21 -6.23 4.25
C VAL A 343 -4.38 -5.84 5.16
N LEU A 344 -4.37 -4.58 5.64
CA LEU A 344 -5.39 -4.07 6.55
C LEU A 344 -6.72 -3.80 5.84
N TRP A 345 -6.69 -3.24 4.62
CA TRP A 345 -7.91 -3.04 3.84
C TRP A 345 -8.56 -4.37 3.44
N SER A 346 -7.78 -5.36 3.03
CA SER A 346 -8.31 -6.71 2.74
C SER A 346 -9.01 -7.28 3.98
N TYR A 347 -8.36 -7.18 5.14
CA TYR A 347 -8.95 -7.70 6.36
C TYR A 347 -10.23 -6.96 6.75
N LEU A 348 -10.21 -5.61 6.77
CA LEU A 348 -11.38 -4.81 7.11
C LEU A 348 -12.55 -5.06 6.15
N MET A 349 -12.28 -5.12 4.85
CA MET A 349 -13.32 -5.20 3.82
C MET A 349 -13.82 -6.62 3.54
N LYS A 350 -12.97 -7.63 3.74
CA LYS A 350 -13.21 -9.01 3.30
C LYS A 350 -13.11 -10.04 4.43
N GLY A 351 -12.67 -9.64 5.62
CA GLY A 351 -12.41 -10.50 6.78
C GLY A 351 -11.17 -11.37 6.63
N ARG A 352 -10.35 -11.12 5.61
CA ARG A 352 -9.27 -12.04 5.23
C ARG A 352 -8.15 -11.29 4.54
N THR A 353 -6.92 -11.70 4.80
CA THR A 353 -5.76 -11.23 4.05
C THR A 353 -5.78 -11.84 2.64
N SER A 354 -5.24 -11.11 1.69
CA SER A 354 -5.16 -11.55 0.30
C SER A 354 -3.87 -11.03 -0.32
N ALA A 355 -3.45 -11.66 -1.41
CA ALA A 355 -2.39 -11.12 -2.25
C ALA A 355 -2.60 -11.55 -3.71
N THR A 356 -1.99 -10.79 -4.62
CA THR A 356 -2.07 -11.02 -6.05
C THR A 356 -0.69 -10.94 -6.68
N CYS A 357 -0.30 -11.97 -7.41
CA CYS A 357 0.80 -11.98 -8.36
C CYS A 357 0.30 -11.43 -9.70
N PHE A 358 0.96 -10.41 -10.25
CA PHE A 358 0.56 -9.77 -11.50
C PHE A 358 1.76 -9.15 -12.22
N TYR A 359 1.60 -8.85 -13.50
CA TYR A 359 2.55 -8.03 -14.25
C TYR A 359 2.28 -6.55 -14.00
N MET A 360 3.29 -5.80 -13.59
CA MET A 360 3.15 -4.35 -13.34
C MET A 360 2.82 -3.60 -14.63
N ALA A 361 1.93 -2.60 -14.51
CA ALA A 361 1.62 -1.62 -15.53
C ALA A 361 1.78 -0.20 -14.93
N PRO A 362 1.74 0.88 -15.76
CA PRO A 362 2.01 2.23 -15.27
C PRO A 362 1.02 2.78 -14.23
N GLY A 363 -0.18 2.22 -14.10
CA GLY A 363 -1.13 2.63 -13.08
C GLY A 363 -0.89 1.96 -11.73
N ILE A 364 -1.84 2.16 -10.80
CA ILE A 364 -1.73 1.65 -9.43
C ILE A 364 -2.34 0.26 -9.38
N ASP A 365 -1.48 -0.76 -9.39
CA ASP A 365 -1.85 -2.17 -9.30
C ASP A 365 -2.91 -2.60 -10.33
N ASP A 366 -2.78 -2.11 -11.56
CA ASP A 366 -3.77 -2.23 -12.65
C ASP A 366 -3.37 -3.19 -13.77
N GLY A 367 -2.19 -3.81 -13.69
CA GLY A 367 -1.71 -4.71 -14.73
C GLY A 367 -2.28 -6.14 -14.66
N ASP A 368 -1.94 -6.95 -15.65
CA ASP A 368 -2.55 -8.27 -15.86
C ASP A 368 -2.24 -9.25 -14.71
N VAL A 369 -3.29 -9.85 -14.16
CA VAL A 369 -3.24 -10.75 -13.01
C VAL A 369 -2.79 -12.15 -13.43
N ILE A 370 -1.75 -12.67 -12.78
CA ILE A 370 -1.29 -14.05 -12.91
C ILE A 370 -2.06 -14.95 -11.93
N LEU A 371 -2.11 -14.54 -10.65
CA LEU A 371 -2.77 -15.30 -9.60
C LEU A 371 -3.20 -14.39 -8.45
N ALA A 372 -4.50 -14.33 -8.17
CA ALA A 372 -5.06 -13.67 -6.99
C ALA A 372 -5.55 -14.72 -5.98
N ASN A 373 -5.22 -14.55 -4.69
CA ASN A 373 -5.65 -15.46 -3.65
C ASN A 373 -6.07 -14.76 -2.36
N TYR A 374 -7.17 -15.25 -1.79
CA TYR A 374 -7.51 -15.10 -0.38
C TYR A 374 -6.80 -16.19 0.43
N LEU A 375 -6.10 -15.79 1.50
CA LEU A 375 -5.24 -16.66 2.30
C LEU A 375 -6.02 -17.41 3.40
N PRO A 376 -5.43 -18.45 4.02
CA PRO A 376 -5.95 -19.02 5.27
C PRO A 376 -6.16 -17.94 6.36
N SER A 377 -6.97 -18.23 7.39
CA SER A 377 -7.17 -17.27 8.48
C SER A 377 -5.87 -17.10 9.27
N LEU A 378 -5.41 -15.85 9.42
CA LEU A 378 -4.12 -15.50 10.02
C LEU A 378 -4.26 -14.82 11.38
N SER A 379 -5.36 -15.03 12.12
CA SER A 379 -5.46 -14.43 13.45
C SER A 379 -4.31 -14.94 14.33
N PRO A 380 -3.43 -14.04 14.82
CA PRO A 380 -2.33 -14.45 15.68
C PRO A 380 -2.74 -14.84 17.10
N ASN A 381 -4.05 -14.77 17.40
CA ASN A 381 -4.63 -15.12 18.69
C ASN A 381 -3.88 -14.48 19.87
N LEU A 382 -3.67 -13.16 19.77
CA LEU A 382 -2.97 -12.40 20.79
C LEU A 382 -3.85 -11.24 21.25
N LYS A 383 -4.11 -11.18 22.54
CA LYS A 383 -4.70 -9.98 23.14
C LYS A 383 -3.78 -8.78 22.99
N VAL A 384 -4.08 -7.92 22.03
CA VAL A 384 -3.32 -6.69 21.75
C VAL A 384 -3.84 -5.47 22.51
N THR A 385 -4.71 -5.65 23.49
CA THR A 385 -5.20 -4.56 24.34
C THR A 385 -4.02 -3.88 25.06
N GLY A 386 -3.84 -2.59 24.83
CA GLY A 386 -2.74 -1.80 25.42
C GLY A 386 -1.51 -1.64 24.53
N ILE A 387 -1.38 -2.40 23.43
CA ILE A 387 -0.35 -2.16 22.42
C ILE A 387 -0.81 -0.99 21.53
N ASP A 388 0.08 -0.02 21.28
CA ASP A 388 -0.26 1.12 20.45
C ASP A 388 -0.40 0.73 18.97
N VAL A 389 -1.27 1.45 18.24
CA VAL A 389 -1.60 1.21 16.83
C VAL A 389 -0.35 1.24 15.94
N ARG A 390 0.63 2.10 16.26
CA ARG A 390 1.85 2.24 15.45
C ARG A 390 2.76 1.01 15.62
N THR A 391 2.84 0.44 16.81
CA THR A 391 3.57 -0.81 17.07
C THR A 391 2.94 -1.98 16.33
N LEU A 392 1.62 -2.17 16.43
CA LEU A 392 0.89 -3.22 15.69
C LEU A 392 1.00 -3.05 14.17
N TYR A 393 0.87 -1.83 13.67
CA TYR A 393 1.05 -1.52 12.25
C TYR A 393 2.47 -1.91 11.79
N ARG A 394 3.51 -1.50 12.52
CA ARG A 394 4.90 -1.84 12.18
C ARG A 394 5.18 -3.33 12.26
N ALA A 395 4.64 -4.03 13.25
CA ALA A 395 4.75 -5.49 13.34
C ALA A 395 4.09 -6.17 12.14
N THR A 396 2.90 -5.71 11.74
CA THR A 396 2.18 -6.22 10.56
C THR A 396 3.05 -6.14 9.30
N TYR A 397 3.61 -4.98 8.99
CA TYR A 397 4.43 -4.81 7.78
C TYR A 397 5.86 -5.34 7.89
N ALA A 398 6.39 -5.53 9.11
CA ALA A 398 7.72 -6.12 9.32
C ALA A 398 7.69 -7.65 9.31
N PHE A 399 6.60 -8.28 9.76
CA PHE A 399 6.56 -9.72 10.03
C PHE A 399 5.38 -10.48 9.43
N LEU A 400 4.26 -9.84 9.07
CA LEU A 400 3.11 -10.54 8.49
C LEU A 400 3.00 -10.31 6.96
N ASP A 401 3.01 -9.05 6.52
CA ASP A 401 2.91 -8.67 5.09
C ASP A 401 3.92 -9.40 4.19
N PRO A 402 5.23 -9.53 4.56
CA PRO A 402 6.18 -10.26 3.74
C PRO A 402 5.75 -11.69 3.45
N TRP A 403 5.16 -12.37 4.43
CA TRP A 403 4.74 -13.77 4.30
C TRP A 403 3.37 -13.93 3.67
N VAL A 404 2.48 -12.94 3.80
CA VAL A 404 1.24 -12.86 2.99
C VAL A 404 1.58 -12.85 1.51
N ARG A 405 2.56 -12.02 1.11
CA ARG A 405 3.06 -11.98 -0.27
C ARG A 405 3.79 -13.25 -0.65
N SER A 406 4.71 -13.76 0.19
CA SER A 406 5.44 -15.00 -0.08
C SER A 406 4.53 -16.21 -0.25
N TYR A 407 3.42 -16.29 0.47
CA TYR A 407 2.43 -17.36 0.30
C TYR A 407 1.91 -17.40 -1.14
N VAL A 408 1.55 -16.25 -1.71
CA VAL A 408 1.09 -16.16 -3.10
C VAL A 408 2.23 -16.31 -4.09
N LEU A 409 3.45 -15.83 -3.79
CA LEU A 409 4.64 -16.11 -4.61
C LEU A 409 4.87 -17.62 -4.75
N ARG A 410 4.86 -18.37 -3.63
CA ARG A 410 5.03 -19.83 -3.62
C ARG A 410 3.98 -20.51 -4.50
N ARG A 411 2.72 -20.08 -4.40
CA ARG A 411 1.65 -20.61 -5.25
C ARG A 411 1.83 -20.27 -6.72
N ALA A 412 2.13 -19.01 -7.03
CA ALA A 412 2.36 -18.57 -8.41
C ALA A 412 3.51 -19.34 -9.05
N LEU A 413 4.60 -19.60 -8.31
CA LEU A 413 5.71 -20.44 -8.79
C LEU A 413 5.26 -21.85 -9.14
N MET A 414 4.41 -22.47 -8.31
CA MET A 414 3.88 -23.81 -8.58
C MET A 414 2.93 -23.82 -9.78
N GLU A 415 1.99 -22.87 -9.84
CA GLU A 415 0.95 -22.81 -10.88
C GLU A 415 1.50 -22.37 -12.26
N THR A 416 2.66 -21.73 -12.30
CA THR A 416 3.31 -21.27 -13.55
C THR A 416 4.59 -22.03 -13.90
N ALA A 417 4.86 -23.15 -13.22
CA ALA A 417 6.09 -23.94 -13.39
C ALA A 417 7.38 -23.08 -13.31
N GLY A 418 7.51 -22.30 -12.23
CA GLY A 418 8.64 -21.39 -12.02
C GLY A 418 8.62 -20.17 -12.94
N PHE A 419 7.44 -19.64 -13.24
CA PHE A 419 7.19 -18.57 -14.22
C PHE A 419 7.58 -18.92 -15.66
N THR A 420 7.73 -20.19 -16.02
CA THR A 420 8.00 -20.58 -17.42
C THR A 420 6.71 -20.73 -18.24
N GLN A 421 5.57 -20.95 -17.57
CA GLN A 421 4.25 -21.13 -18.17
C GLN A 421 3.27 -20.16 -17.52
N VAL A 422 3.35 -18.89 -17.90
CA VAL A 422 2.50 -17.84 -17.32
C VAL A 422 1.30 -17.58 -18.22
N VAL A 423 0.11 -17.64 -17.62
CA VAL A 423 -1.11 -17.09 -18.19
C VAL A 423 -1.53 -15.93 -17.30
N ALA A 424 -1.76 -14.76 -17.88
CA ALA A 424 -2.19 -13.57 -17.17
C ALA A 424 -3.47 -13.00 -17.81
N TYR A 425 -4.32 -12.39 -16.98
CA TYR A 425 -5.63 -11.90 -17.40
C TYR A 425 -5.78 -10.41 -17.07
N PRO A 426 -6.32 -9.60 -17.99
CA PRO A 426 -6.57 -8.19 -17.72
C PRO A 426 -7.61 -8.03 -16.61
N GLN A 427 -7.44 -6.97 -15.82
CA GLN A 427 -8.39 -6.61 -14.77
C GLN A 427 -9.65 -5.96 -15.34
N VAL A 428 -10.80 -6.17 -14.69
CA VAL A 428 -12.06 -5.48 -15.00
C VAL A 428 -12.11 -4.16 -14.22
N GLU A 429 -12.04 -3.03 -14.92
CA GLU A 429 -11.90 -1.72 -14.28
C GLU A 429 -13.12 -1.34 -13.43
N ASP A 430 -14.33 -1.69 -13.86
CA ASP A 430 -15.57 -1.41 -13.11
C ASP A 430 -15.62 -2.07 -11.71
N ALA A 431 -14.88 -3.18 -11.53
CA ALA A 431 -14.77 -3.87 -10.26
C ALA A 431 -13.62 -3.32 -9.37
N SER A 432 -12.88 -2.33 -9.87
CA SER A 432 -11.65 -1.86 -9.24
C SER A 432 -11.90 -0.90 -8.10
N VAL A 433 -11.20 -1.13 -6.98
CA VAL A 433 -11.24 -0.20 -5.85
C VAL A 433 -9.81 0.09 -5.38
N THR A 434 -9.38 1.33 -5.58
CA THR A 434 -8.12 1.83 -5.01
C THR A 434 -8.36 2.36 -3.61
N TYR A 435 -7.56 1.86 -2.66
CA TYR A 435 -7.47 2.35 -1.29
C TYR A 435 -6.13 3.07 -1.07
N HIS A 436 -6.15 4.06 -0.18
CA HIS A 436 -4.96 4.81 0.21
C HIS A 436 -4.57 4.49 1.65
N PHE A 437 -3.42 5.01 2.10
CA PHE A 437 -2.95 4.83 3.47
C PHE A 437 -4.07 5.10 4.48
N MET A 438 -4.25 4.20 5.42
CA MET A 438 -5.38 4.19 6.32
C MET A 438 -5.21 5.25 7.43
N HIS A 439 -6.31 5.89 7.84
CA HIS A 439 -6.33 6.77 9.00
C HIS A 439 -6.20 5.96 10.29
N ASP A 440 -5.60 6.52 11.35
CA ASP A 440 -5.27 5.77 12.57
C ASP A 440 -6.50 5.20 13.31
N GLN A 441 -7.65 5.86 13.26
CA GLN A 441 -8.91 5.30 13.77
C GLN A 441 -9.34 4.04 13.00
N ILE A 442 -9.25 4.07 11.67
CA ILE A 442 -9.62 2.92 10.82
C ILE A 442 -8.58 1.79 10.99
N LYS A 443 -7.28 2.14 11.10
CA LYS A 443 -6.20 1.18 11.41
C LYS A 443 -6.48 0.46 12.71
N ARG A 444 -6.89 1.18 13.75
CA ARG A 444 -7.22 0.58 15.05
C ARG A 444 -8.29 -0.48 14.91
N THR A 445 -9.37 -0.19 14.17
CA THR A 445 -10.43 -1.17 13.89
C THR A 445 -9.89 -2.38 13.14
N ALA A 446 -9.18 -2.17 12.02
CA ALA A 446 -8.63 -3.25 11.21
C ALA A 446 -7.63 -4.13 11.98
N LEU A 447 -6.75 -3.52 12.78
CA LEU A 447 -5.77 -4.22 13.60
C LEU A 447 -6.43 -4.98 14.76
N ASN A 448 -7.40 -4.38 15.43
CA ASN A 448 -8.15 -5.07 16.48
C ASN A 448 -8.86 -6.31 15.92
N GLN A 449 -9.41 -6.24 14.70
CA GLN A 449 -10.02 -7.39 14.04
C GLN A 449 -8.98 -8.42 13.59
N LEU A 450 -7.83 -7.99 13.04
CA LEU A 450 -6.77 -8.88 12.57
C LEU A 450 -6.12 -9.68 13.71
N PHE A 451 -5.98 -9.06 14.87
CA PHE A 451 -5.39 -9.66 16.06
C PHE A 451 -6.43 -10.18 17.07
N ALA A 452 -7.73 -10.13 16.75
CA ALA A 452 -8.78 -10.63 17.63
C ALA A 452 -8.59 -12.13 17.89
N GLU A 453 -8.75 -12.56 19.14
CA GLU A 453 -8.80 -13.98 19.49
C GLU A 453 -9.95 -14.65 18.72
N ALA A 454 -9.64 -15.75 18.01
CA ALA A 454 -10.59 -16.51 17.21
C ALA A 454 -11.56 -17.36 18.05
#